data_AF-A0A0B1YZJ3-F1
#
_entry.id   AF-A0A0B1YZJ3-F1
#
_cell.length_a   1.000
_cell.length_b   1.000
_cell.length_c   1.000
_cell.angle_alpha   90.00
_cell.angle_beta   90.00
_cell.angle_gamma   90.00
#
_symmetry.space_group_name_H-M   'P 1'
#
loop_
_entity.id
_entity.type
_entity.pdbx_description
1 polymer ?
#
loop_
_entity_poly.entity_id
_entity_poly.type
_entity_poly.pdbx_seq_one_letter_code
_entity_poly.pdbx_strand_id
1 'polypeptide(L)'
;MASLAIKTTLERIAVYQFTPAHSAQARAMLGWSVEELSRQSGVSVQAIRRFEAGGELLDVTRLALAFRLEAEGLVFFPGFAPGRGMNIKGATPDPMGRSDYAMIE
;
A
#
# COMPACT_ATOMS: atom_id res chain seq x y z
N MET A 1 3.87 -9.20 25.68
CA MET A 1 2.68 -8.32 25.73
C MET A 1 2.83 -7.05 24.87
N ALA A 2 3.97 -6.35 24.85
CA ALA A 2 4.16 -5.13 24.03
C ALA A 2 4.10 -5.36 22.50
N SER A 3 4.53 -6.53 22.03
CA SER A 3 4.61 -6.86 20.58
C SER A 3 3.23 -6.92 19.89
N LEU A 4 2.18 -7.40 20.58
CA LEU A 4 0.85 -7.53 19.98
C LEU A 4 0.17 -6.17 19.83
N ALA A 5 0.26 -5.30 20.84
CA ALA A 5 -0.36 -3.97 20.81
C ALA A 5 0.25 -3.06 19.72
N ILE A 6 1.55 -3.15 19.48
CA ILE A 6 2.23 -2.43 18.39
C ILE A 6 1.73 -2.95 17.03
N LYS A 7 1.61 -4.27 16.88
CA LYS A 7 1.08 -4.91 15.67
C LYS A 7 -0.36 -4.47 15.38
N THR A 8 -1.24 -4.47 16.38
CA THR A 8 -2.65 -4.05 16.25
C THR A 8 -2.81 -2.54 16.00
N THR A 9 -1.84 -1.73 16.43
CA THR A 9 -1.86 -0.27 16.19
C THR A 9 -1.37 0.03 14.77
N LEU A 10 -0.31 -0.64 14.30
CA LEU A 10 0.18 -0.53 12.94
C LEU A 10 -0.82 -1.08 11.91
N GLU A 11 -1.47 -2.21 12.20
CA GLU A 11 -2.54 -2.77 11.36
C GLU A 11 -3.72 -1.79 11.25
N ARG A 12 -4.10 -1.11 12.36
CA ARG A 12 -5.14 -0.06 12.32
C ARG A 12 -4.70 1.18 11.56
N ILE A 13 -3.43 1.58 11.64
CA ILE A 13 -2.91 2.68 10.83
C ILE A 13 -3.00 2.29 9.34
N ALA A 14 -2.50 1.14 8.91
CA ALA A 14 -2.59 0.71 7.51
C ALA A 14 -4.04 0.71 6.96
N VAL A 15 -5.02 0.24 7.75
CA VAL A 15 -6.45 0.29 7.38
C VAL A 15 -6.98 1.71 7.22
N TYR A 16 -6.59 2.63 8.10
CA TYR A 16 -7.07 4.02 8.05
C TYR A 16 -6.40 4.87 6.97
N GLN A 17 -5.33 4.39 6.34
CA GLN A 17 -4.58 5.15 5.34
C GLN A 17 -4.86 4.66 3.91
N PHE A 18 -5.44 3.47 3.75
CA PHE A 18 -5.80 2.91 2.44
C PHE A 18 -7.20 3.37 2.01
N THR A 19 -7.25 4.30 1.06
CA THR A 19 -8.49 4.91 0.57
C THR A 19 -8.97 4.28 -0.74
N PRO A 20 -10.26 4.46 -1.13
CA PRO A 20 -10.76 4.08 -2.45
C PRO A 20 -9.91 4.62 -3.61
N ALA A 21 -9.49 5.88 -3.49
CA ALA A 21 -8.63 6.54 -4.48
C ALA A 21 -7.27 5.83 -4.60
N HIS A 22 -6.69 5.37 -3.48
CA HIS A 22 -5.45 4.60 -3.49
C HIS A 22 -5.58 3.30 -4.26
N SER A 23 -6.68 2.55 -4.10
CA SER A 23 -6.93 1.32 -4.87
C SER A 23 -6.93 1.58 -6.37
N ALA A 24 -7.72 2.57 -6.81
CA ALA A 24 -7.85 2.89 -8.23
C ALA A 24 -6.52 3.39 -8.83
N GLN A 25 -5.81 4.27 -8.12
CA GLN A 25 -4.52 4.81 -8.56
C GLN A 25 -3.43 3.73 -8.59
N ALA A 26 -3.37 2.87 -7.57
CA ALA A 26 -2.43 1.75 -7.52
C ALA A 26 -2.62 0.78 -8.68
N ARG A 27 -3.87 0.41 -8.99
CA ARG A 27 -4.16 -0.41 -10.17
C ARG A 27 -3.73 0.27 -11.47
N ALA A 28 -4.03 1.56 -11.63
CA ALA A 28 -3.65 2.31 -12.82
C ALA A 28 -2.12 2.35 -12.99
N MET A 29 -1.37 2.52 -11.90
CA MET A 29 0.09 2.49 -11.91
C MET A 29 0.66 1.12 -12.26
N LEU A 30 0.02 0.04 -11.80
CA LEU A 30 0.43 -1.34 -12.09
C LEU A 30 -0.09 -1.86 -13.44
N GLY A 31 -0.99 -1.12 -14.10
CA GLY A 31 -1.67 -1.60 -15.31
C GLY A 31 -2.67 -2.73 -15.04
N TRP A 32 -3.13 -2.88 -13.80
CA TRP A 32 -4.02 -3.97 -13.40
C TRP A 32 -5.49 -3.64 -13.67
N SER A 33 -6.24 -4.61 -14.19
CA SER A 33 -7.70 -4.57 -14.19
C SER A 33 -8.26 -4.88 -12.80
N VAL A 34 -9.57 -4.66 -12.59
CA VAL A 34 -10.23 -5.03 -11.33
C VAL A 34 -10.21 -6.54 -11.14
N GLU A 35 -10.34 -7.28 -12.24
CA GLU A 35 -10.32 -8.74 -12.28
C GLU A 35 -8.93 -9.27 -11.90
N GLU A 36 -7.87 -8.60 -12.35
CA GLU A 36 -6.50 -8.94 -11.96
C GLU A 36 -6.25 -8.66 -10.47
N LEU A 37 -6.68 -7.50 -9.94
CA LEU A 37 -6.58 -7.22 -8.51
C LEU A 37 -7.39 -8.23 -7.68
N SER A 38 -8.56 -8.65 -8.18
CA SER A 38 -9.38 -9.69 -7.54
C SER A 38 -8.63 -11.01 -7.45
N ARG A 39 -8.01 -11.45 -8.56
CA ARG A 39 -7.23 -12.68 -8.63
C ARG A 39 -6.02 -12.66 -7.70
N GLN A 40 -5.34 -11.52 -7.62
CA GLN A 40 -4.12 -11.36 -6.81
C GLN A 40 -4.42 -11.23 -5.30
N SER A 41 -5.51 -10.54 -4.94
CA SER A 41 -5.86 -10.27 -3.53
C SER A 41 -6.82 -11.30 -2.92
N GLY A 42 -7.47 -12.13 -3.73
CA GLY A 42 -8.53 -13.05 -3.29
C GLY A 42 -9.85 -12.34 -2.94
N VAL A 43 -9.93 -11.02 -3.12
CA VAL A 43 -11.15 -10.23 -2.88
C VAL A 43 -12.03 -10.28 -4.12
N SER A 44 -13.35 -10.36 -3.96
CA SER A 44 -14.27 -10.41 -5.11
C SER A 44 -14.27 -9.11 -5.92
N VAL A 45 -14.44 -9.21 -7.24
CA VAL A 45 -14.57 -8.07 -8.16
C VAL A 45 -15.65 -7.08 -7.68
N GLN A 46 -16.78 -7.59 -7.18
CA GLN A 46 -17.87 -6.75 -6.66
C GLN A 46 -17.44 -5.94 -5.42
N ALA A 47 -16.70 -6.56 -4.50
CA ALA A 47 -16.18 -5.86 -3.33
C ALA A 47 -15.19 -4.76 -3.72
N ILE A 48 -14.30 -5.03 -4.69
CA ILE A 48 -13.36 -4.02 -5.20
C ILE A 48 -14.09 -2.85 -5.86
N ARG A 49 -15.07 -3.12 -6.74
CA ARG A 49 -15.86 -2.06 -7.40
C ARG A 49 -16.65 -1.24 -6.38
N ARG A 50 -17.26 -1.89 -5.39
CA ARG A 50 -17.94 -1.21 -4.28
C ARG A 50 -16.99 -0.31 -3.51
N PHE A 51 -15.79 -0.79 -3.22
CA PHE A 51 -14.77 0.00 -2.52
C PHE A 51 -14.32 1.20 -3.33
N GLU A 52 -13.95 1.02 -4.60
CA GLU A 52 -13.53 2.11 -5.50
C GLU A 52 -14.65 3.15 -5.71
N ALA A 53 -15.93 2.76 -5.58
CA ALA A 53 -17.08 3.66 -5.60
C ALA A 53 -17.36 4.38 -4.26
N GLY A 54 -16.50 4.21 -3.25
CA GLY A 54 -16.66 4.83 -1.92
C GLY A 54 -17.50 4.02 -0.93
N GLY A 55 -17.87 2.80 -1.28
CA GLY A 55 -18.60 1.90 -0.39
C GLY A 55 -17.70 1.33 0.73
N GLU A 56 -18.33 1.04 1.86
CA GLU A 56 -17.63 0.41 2.98
C GLU A 56 -17.31 -1.07 2.70
N LEU A 57 -16.12 -1.48 3.16
CA LEU A 57 -15.65 -2.86 3.17
C LEU A 57 -15.25 -3.22 4.60
N LEU A 58 -15.24 -4.52 4.89
CA LEU A 58 -14.65 -5.03 6.13
C LEU A 58 -13.15 -4.69 6.17
N ASP A 59 -12.63 -4.42 7.36
CA ASP A 59 -11.22 -4.09 7.57
C ASP A 59 -10.29 -5.18 7.04
N VAL A 60 -10.64 -6.45 7.22
CA VAL A 60 -9.87 -7.58 6.68
C VAL A 60 -9.78 -7.57 5.15
N THR A 61 -10.84 -7.13 4.48
CA THR A 61 -10.87 -7.01 3.01
C THR A 61 -10.02 -5.83 2.54
N ARG A 62 -10.07 -4.71 3.26
CA ARG A 62 -9.21 -3.55 2.98
C ARG A 62 -7.73 -3.89 3.19
N LEU A 63 -7.40 -4.60 4.27
CA LEU A 63 -6.04 -5.08 4.52
C LEU A 63 -5.54 -5.99 3.39
N ALA A 64 -6.34 -6.95 2.94
CA ALA A 64 -5.95 -7.85 1.86
C ALA A 64 -5.60 -7.09 0.56
N LEU A 65 -6.37 -6.05 0.22
CA LEU A 65 -6.07 -5.18 -0.92
C LEU A 65 -4.78 -4.38 -0.70
N ALA A 66 -4.63 -3.73 0.45
CA ALA A 66 -3.45 -2.94 0.78
C ALA A 66 -2.17 -3.79 0.74
N PHE A 67 -2.15 -4.93 1.44
CA PHE A 67 -1.00 -5.84 1.47
C PHE A 67 -0.60 -6.33 0.08
N ARG A 68 -1.58 -6.67 -0.77
CA ARG A 68 -1.28 -7.16 -2.13
C ARG A 68 -0.64 -6.08 -2.99
N LEU A 69 -1.08 -4.84 -2.86
CA LEU A 69 -0.52 -3.71 -3.59
C LEU A 69 0.84 -3.29 -3.01
N GLU A 70 1.02 -3.36 -1.69
CA GLU A 70 2.31 -3.12 -1.03
C GLU A 70 3.38 -4.15 -1.43
N ALA A 71 2.97 -5.41 -1.66
CA ALA A 71 3.86 -6.45 -2.19
C ALA A 71 4.42 -6.12 -3.58
N GLU A 72 3.78 -5.23 -4.34
CA GLU A 72 4.30 -4.69 -5.61
C GLU A 72 5.22 -3.47 -5.41
N GLY A 73 5.58 -3.15 -4.17
CA GLY A 73 6.45 -2.03 -3.82
C GLY A 73 5.72 -0.68 -3.75
N LEU A 74 4.39 -0.69 -3.65
CA LEU A 74 3.60 0.51 -3.41
C LEU A 74 3.55 0.85 -1.92
N VAL A 75 3.49 2.13 -1.61
CA VAL A 75 3.36 2.64 -0.23
C VAL A 75 2.26 3.67 -0.20
N PHE A 76 1.37 3.56 0.78
CA PHE A 76 0.19 4.41 0.92
C PHE A 76 0.35 5.37 2.08
N PHE A 77 0.36 6.68 1.77
CA PHE A 77 0.32 7.75 2.77
C PHE A 77 -1.01 8.49 2.65
N PRO A 78 -1.69 8.78 3.76
CA PRO A 78 -2.95 9.51 3.72
C PRO A 78 -2.72 10.92 3.17
N GLY A 79 -3.62 11.37 2.30
CA GLY A 79 -3.52 12.69 1.66
C GLY A 79 -2.51 12.78 0.51
N PHE A 80 -1.84 11.67 0.14
CA PHE A 80 -0.92 11.63 -1.00
C PHE A 80 -1.31 10.50 -1.95
N ALA A 81 -1.03 10.65 -3.24
CA ALA A 81 -1.16 9.54 -4.19
C ALA A 81 -0.20 8.38 -3.82
N PRO A 82 -0.52 7.11 -4.17
CA PRO A 82 0.35 5.97 -3.91
C PRO A 82 1.76 6.22 -4.44
N GLY A 83 2.74 6.10 -3.55
CA GLY A 83 4.14 6.16 -3.92
C GLY A 83 4.64 4.78 -4.32
N ARG A 84 5.57 4.70 -5.29
CA ARG A 84 6.46 3.53 -5.38
C ARG A 84 7.65 3.78 -4.48
N GLY A 85 8.09 2.80 -3.70
CA GLY A 85 9.25 2.93 -2.81
C GLY A 85 10.51 3.47 -3.51
N MET A 86 10.62 3.28 -4.83
CA MET A 86 11.71 3.78 -5.66
C MET A 86 11.62 5.28 -6.05
N ASN A 87 10.53 5.99 -5.73
CA ASN A 87 10.30 7.39 -6.16
C ASN A 87 10.10 8.39 -5.00
N ILE A 88 10.36 7.98 -3.76
CA ILE A 88 10.46 8.96 -2.66
C ILE A 88 11.76 9.73 -2.87
N LYS A 89 11.68 10.99 -3.33
CA LYS A 89 12.85 11.88 -3.39
C LYS A 89 13.55 11.87 -2.03
N GLY A 90 14.78 11.35 -1.98
CA GLY A 90 15.58 11.23 -0.75
C GLY A 90 15.70 9.80 -0.17
N ALA A 91 14.91 8.83 -0.64
CA ALA A 91 15.13 7.43 -0.30
C ALA A 91 16.31 6.91 -1.13
N THR A 92 17.52 7.02 -0.60
CA THR A 92 18.64 6.25 -1.15
C THR A 92 18.28 4.76 -0.95
N PRO A 93 18.12 3.95 -2.02
CA PRO A 93 17.69 2.55 -1.89
C PRO A 93 18.66 1.72 -1.04
N ASP A 94 19.94 2.09 -1.08
CA ASP A 94 20.98 1.57 -0.21
C ASP A 94 21.96 2.71 0.13
N PRO A 95 21.83 3.32 1.33
CA PRO A 95 22.77 4.34 1.80
C PRO A 95 24.21 3.82 1.83
N MET A 96 24.44 2.55 2.16
CA MET A 96 25.78 1.96 2.33
C MET A 96 26.47 1.68 1.00
N GLY A 97 25.71 1.50 -0.07
CA GLY A 97 26.21 1.34 -1.44
C GLY A 97 26.60 2.65 -2.13
N ARG A 98 26.37 3.79 -1.49
CA ARG A 98 26.76 5.09 -2.05
C ARG A 98 28.25 5.36 -1.87
N SER A 99 28.89 5.84 -2.94
CA SER A 99 30.31 6.22 -2.91
C SER A 99 30.63 7.34 -1.91
N ASP A 100 29.65 8.18 -1.59
CA ASP A 100 29.76 9.24 -0.59
C ASP A 100 29.32 8.82 0.83
N TYR A 101 28.94 7.55 1.03
CA TYR A 101 28.66 7.01 2.37
C TYR A 101 29.89 7.08 3.29
N ALA A 102 31.09 6.89 2.73
CA ALA A 102 32.35 7.01 3.46
C ALA A 102 32.71 8.47 3.83
N MET A 103 31.96 9.47 3.35
CA MET A 103 32.16 10.89 3.65
C MET A 103 31.18 11.45 4.68
N ILE A 104 30.45 10.57 5.38
CA ILE A 104 29.47 10.97 6.41
C ILE A 104 30.16 11.44 7.71
N GLU A 105 31.47 11.17 7.88
CA GLU A 105 32.29 11.71 8.99
C GLU A 105 33.22 12.84 8.53
#